data_AF-A0A650CMY3-F1
#
_entry.id   AF-A0A650CMY3-F1
#
_cell.length_a   1.000
_cell.length_b   1.000
_cell.length_c   1.000
_cell.angle_alpha   90.00
_cell.angle_beta   90.00
_cell.angle_gamma   90.00
#
_symmetry.space_group_name_H-M   'P 1'
#
loop_
_entity.id
_entity.type
_entity.pdbx_description
1 polymer ?
#
loop_
_entity_poly.entity_id
_entity_poly.type
_entity_poly.pdbx_seq_one_letter_code
_entity_poly.pdbx_strand_id
1 'polypeptide(L)'
;MSLEDVLAQTLYKAYRERKSIKPFEVNMAQAKRVFNVFSSMLVQSEGFGGYKISLTTEETLKRFGSTEPLYGILTKPMIETDSEVELWFENHMAEVEIVFEMDHCTVESYPTCVKGVYLGVELPATRFDTWNLKAYQIVADDSAAGRLFVGESIKLPFNEEVELYLNGHKVGKGRPRYVYGTVDDMVKWLLRRVGYINGYVSSGVFVGPTDVKKGDRLRVKSGSLEYEVRLV
;
A
#
# COMPACT_ATOMS: atom_id res chain seq x y z
N MET A 1 -23.69 11.21 -16.28
CA MET A 1 -22.39 10.83 -15.71
C MET A 1 -21.92 12.01 -14.88
N SER A 2 -21.64 11.80 -13.58
CA SER A 2 -21.19 12.87 -12.67
C SER A 2 -19.72 13.27 -12.97
N LEU A 3 -19.25 14.39 -12.42
CA LEU A 3 -17.84 14.76 -12.52
C LEU A 3 -16.95 13.67 -11.91
N GLU A 4 -17.36 13.11 -10.78
CA GLU A 4 -16.63 12.07 -10.06
C GLU A 4 -16.52 10.77 -10.86
N ASP A 5 -17.57 10.40 -11.60
CA ASP A 5 -17.52 9.25 -12.51
C ASP A 5 -16.50 9.47 -13.64
N VAL A 6 -16.44 10.69 -14.20
CA VAL A 6 -15.48 11.04 -15.25
C VAL A 6 -14.04 10.99 -14.71
N LEU A 7 -13.80 11.53 -13.51
CA LEU A 7 -12.48 11.51 -12.88
C LEU A 7 -12.05 10.07 -12.54
N ALA A 8 -12.96 9.25 -12.02
CA ALA A 8 -12.69 7.83 -11.75
C ALA A 8 -12.37 7.06 -13.04
N GLN A 9 -13.12 7.29 -14.12
CA GLN A 9 -12.80 6.70 -15.43
C GLN A 9 -11.46 7.17 -15.98
N THR A 10 -11.07 8.42 -15.70
CA THR A 10 -9.76 8.96 -16.09
C THR A 10 -8.64 8.24 -15.35
N LEU A 11 -8.75 8.05 -14.03
CA LEU A 11 -7.80 7.25 -13.25
C LEU A 11 -7.77 5.78 -13.70
N TYR A 12 -8.92 5.19 -13.96
CA TYR A 12 -8.99 3.81 -14.46
C TYR A 12 -8.33 3.65 -15.82
N LYS A 13 -8.54 4.60 -16.74
CA LYS A 13 -7.85 4.62 -18.03
C LYS A 13 -6.33 4.77 -17.84
N ALA A 14 -5.89 5.73 -17.03
CA ALA A 14 -4.48 5.92 -16.68
C ALA A 14 -3.85 4.63 -16.11
N TYR A 15 -4.61 3.93 -15.27
CA TYR A 15 -4.22 2.64 -14.71
C TYR A 15 -4.07 1.55 -15.78
N ARG A 16 -5.09 1.36 -16.62
CA ARG A 16 -5.09 0.33 -17.67
C ARG A 16 -4.03 0.58 -18.75
N GLU A 17 -3.78 1.84 -19.08
CA GLU A 17 -2.80 2.25 -20.09
C GLU A 17 -1.38 2.40 -19.52
N ARG A 18 -1.22 2.25 -18.19
CA ARG A 18 0.08 2.45 -17.50
C ARG A 18 0.69 3.82 -17.79
N LYS A 19 -0.17 4.83 -17.94
CA LYS A 19 0.19 6.18 -18.36
C LYS A 19 -0.31 7.19 -17.35
N SER A 20 0.62 7.90 -16.73
CA SER A 20 0.31 8.92 -15.73
C SER A 20 -0.42 10.12 -16.34
N ILE A 21 -1.19 10.81 -15.50
CA ILE A 21 -1.97 12.01 -15.85
C ILE A 21 -1.62 13.17 -14.91
N LYS A 22 -1.99 14.39 -15.29
CA LYS A 22 -1.87 15.53 -14.37
C LYS A 22 -2.82 15.38 -13.19
N PRO A 23 -2.42 15.80 -11.97
CA PRO A 23 -3.33 15.91 -10.83
C PRO A 23 -4.55 16.76 -11.18
N PHE A 24 -5.72 16.30 -10.77
CA PHE A 24 -6.96 17.07 -10.83
C PHE A 24 -7.29 17.68 -9.46
N GLU A 25 -8.07 18.75 -9.46
CA GLU A 25 -8.57 19.37 -8.22
C GLU A 25 -9.89 18.73 -7.79
N VAL A 26 -9.95 18.33 -6.53
CA VAL A 26 -11.14 17.77 -5.86
C VAL A 26 -11.13 18.19 -4.40
N ASN A 27 -12.31 18.32 -3.80
CA ASN A 27 -12.43 18.33 -2.34
C ASN A 27 -12.50 16.90 -1.79
N MET A 28 -12.45 16.75 -0.46
CA MET A 28 -12.46 15.44 0.19
C MET A 28 -13.72 14.61 -0.10
N ALA A 29 -14.89 15.25 -0.23
CA ALA A 29 -16.13 14.52 -0.53
C ALA A 29 -16.12 13.97 -1.96
N GLN A 30 -15.62 14.76 -2.92
CA GLN A 30 -15.43 14.32 -4.29
C GLN A 30 -14.37 13.22 -4.37
N ALA A 31 -13.22 13.39 -3.70
CA ALA A 31 -12.15 12.40 -3.66
C ALA A 31 -12.64 11.03 -3.16
N LYS A 32 -13.44 11.00 -2.09
CA LYS A 32 -14.04 9.75 -1.57
C LYS A 32 -15.01 9.11 -2.58
N ARG A 33 -15.77 9.89 -3.34
CA ARG A 33 -16.62 9.38 -4.41
C ARG A 33 -15.79 8.81 -5.56
N VAL A 34 -14.76 9.54 -6.00
CA VAL A 34 -13.82 9.08 -7.03
C VAL A 34 -13.16 7.77 -6.60
N PHE A 35 -12.64 7.70 -5.37
CA PHE A 35 -12.08 6.51 -4.76
C PHE A 35 -13.02 5.30 -4.85
N ASN A 36 -14.27 5.46 -4.40
CA ASN A 36 -15.25 4.38 -4.40
C ASN A 36 -15.53 3.84 -5.81
N VAL A 37 -15.69 4.75 -6.79
CA VAL A 37 -15.99 4.36 -8.18
C VAL A 37 -14.75 3.75 -8.84
N PHE A 38 -13.58 4.36 -8.66
CA PHE A 38 -12.31 3.89 -9.23
C PHE A 38 -11.93 2.51 -8.69
N SER A 39 -11.90 2.34 -7.37
CA SER A 39 -11.57 1.05 -6.74
C SER A 39 -12.59 -0.04 -7.06
N SER A 40 -13.87 0.30 -7.21
CA SER A 40 -14.89 -0.65 -7.69
C SER A 40 -14.58 -1.15 -9.11
N MET A 41 -14.14 -0.27 -10.03
CA MET A 41 -13.75 -0.67 -11.38
C MET A 41 -12.50 -1.57 -11.37
N LEU A 42 -11.52 -1.28 -10.50
CA LEU A 42 -10.34 -2.13 -10.30
C LEU A 42 -10.76 -3.55 -9.83
N VAL A 43 -11.59 -3.64 -8.79
CA VAL A 43 -12.05 -4.92 -8.25
C VAL A 43 -12.91 -5.70 -9.26
N GLN A 44 -13.79 -5.04 -10.01
CA GLN A 44 -14.61 -5.70 -11.03
C GLN A 44 -13.77 -6.28 -12.17
N SER A 45 -12.67 -5.62 -12.53
CA SER A 45 -11.82 -6.02 -13.66
C SER A 45 -10.76 -7.05 -13.29
N GLU A 46 -10.20 -6.98 -12.08
CA GLU A 46 -9.01 -7.76 -11.69
C GLU A 46 -9.23 -8.63 -10.45
N GLY A 47 -10.37 -8.47 -9.77
CA GLY A 47 -10.66 -9.13 -8.52
C GLY A 47 -10.00 -8.45 -7.32
N PHE A 48 -10.65 -8.58 -6.17
CA PHE A 48 -10.13 -8.10 -4.89
C PHE A 48 -8.96 -8.97 -4.42
N GLY A 49 -7.83 -8.34 -4.10
CA GLY A 49 -6.63 -8.98 -3.55
C GLY A 49 -6.34 -8.59 -2.11
N GLY A 50 -6.78 -7.41 -1.66
CA GLY A 50 -6.49 -6.94 -0.31
C GLY A 50 -6.67 -5.45 -0.10
N TYR A 51 -6.08 -4.96 0.99
CA TYR A 51 -6.00 -3.54 1.35
C TYR A 51 -4.56 -3.14 1.65
N LYS A 52 -4.28 -1.85 1.47
CA LYS A 52 -3.09 -1.18 2.04
C LYS A 52 -3.53 -0.09 2.99
N ILE A 53 -2.76 0.15 4.05
CA ILE A 53 -2.97 1.25 5.00
C ILE A 53 -1.84 2.26 4.81
N SER A 54 -2.17 3.53 4.62
CA SER A 54 -1.20 4.62 4.48
C SER A 54 -1.41 5.71 5.52
N LEU A 55 -0.43 6.60 5.64
CA LEU A 55 -0.40 7.66 6.66
C LEU A 55 -0.46 7.11 8.09
N THR A 56 0.39 6.13 8.37
CA THR A 56 0.36 5.33 9.60
C THR A 56 1.19 5.91 10.73
N THR A 57 1.77 7.09 10.57
CA THR A 57 2.58 7.78 11.59
C THR A 57 2.08 9.21 11.83
N GLU A 58 2.35 9.76 13.03
CA GLU A 58 2.00 11.16 13.32
C GLU A 58 2.61 12.15 12.32
N GLU A 59 3.84 11.87 11.87
CA GLU A 59 4.54 12.69 10.87
C GLU A 59 3.80 12.70 9.54
N THR A 60 3.40 11.53 9.03
CA THR A 60 2.69 11.42 7.75
C THR A 60 1.28 12.00 7.83
N LEU A 61 0.57 11.81 8.94
CA LEU A 61 -0.72 12.47 9.20
C LEU A 61 -0.59 13.99 9.16
N LYS A 62 0.40 14.55 9.88
CA LYS A 62 0.65 15.99 9.91
C LYS A 62 1.03 16.53 8.53
N ARG A 63 1.91 15.83 7.79
CA ARG A 63 2.34 16.22 6.45
C ARG A 63 1.16 16.35 5.48
N PHE A 64 0.20 15.44 5.57
CA PHE A 64 -0.97 15.42 4.68
C PHE A 64 -2.21 16.14 5.28
N GLY A 65 -2.10 16.68 6.50
CA GLY A 65 -3.23 17.30 7.19
C GLY A 65 -4.39 16.34 7.44
N SER A 66 -4.10 15.04 7.58
CA SER A 66 -5.09 14.00 7.88
C SER A 66 -5.20 13.79 9.39
N THR A 67 -6.39 13.46 9.87
CA THR A 67 -6.67 13.15 11.28
C THR A 67 -6.67 11.65 11.58
N GLU A 68 -6.65 10.82 10.54
CA GLU A 68 -6.59 9.36 10.64
C GLU A 68 -5.83 8.77 9.44
N PRO A 69 -5.34 7.53 9.55
CA PRO A 69 -4.77 6.79 8.42
C PRO A 69 -5.76 6.72 7.25
N LEU A 70 -5.23 6.47 6.05
CA LEU A 70 -6.02 6.19 4.85
C LEU A 70 -5.88 4.72 4.47
N TYR A 71 -6.79 4.22 3.64
CA TYR A 71 -6.66 2.89 3.06
C TYR A 71 -6.91 2.93 1.55
N GLY A 72 -6.33 1.95 0.85
CA GLY A 72 -6.56 1.68 -0.57
C GLY A 72 -6.83 0.20 -0.81
N ILE A 73 -7.26 -0.13 -2.01
CA ILE A 73 -7.51 -1.49 -2.46
C ILE A 73 -6.27 -2.02 -3.18
N LEU A 74 -5.97 -3.30 -2.95
CA LEU A 74 -5.04 -4.06 -3.76
C LEU A 74 -5.86 -5.04 -4.62
N THR A 75 -5.65 -5.05 -5.93
CA THR A 75 -6.23 -6.09 -6.80
C THR A 75 -5.36 -7.34 -6.79
N LYS A 76 -5.89 -8.49 -7.23
CA LYS A 76 -5.11 -9.73 -7.29
C LYS A 76 -3.79 -9.59 -8.07
N PRO A 77 -3.75 -8.94 -9.25
CA PRO A 77 -2.49 -8.75 -10.00
C PRO A 77 -1.50 -7.78 -9.34
N MET A 78 -1.89 -7.04 -8.31
CA MET A 78 -0.96 -6.22 -7.53
C MET A 78 -0.15 -7.05 -6.54
N ILE A 79 -0.64 -8.24 -6.16
CA ILE A 79 -0.01 -9.10 -5.17
C ILE A 79 1.02 -10.00 -5.85
N GLU A 80 2.27 -9.87 -5.44
CA GLU A 80 3.39 -10.65 -5.94
C GLU A 80 3.97 -11.54 -4.86
N THR A 81 4.28 -12.78 -5.25
CA THR A 81 5.02 -13.73 -4.41
C THR A 81 6.36 -14.13 -5.04
N ASP A 82 6.54 -13.82 -6.33
CA ASP A 82 7.80 -13.98 -7.03
C ASP A 82 8.71 -12.77 -6.76
N SER A 83 10.01 -13.02 -6.64
CA SER A 83 11.01 -11.98 -6.33
C SER A 83 11.36 -11.09 -7.53
N GLU A 84 10.68 -11.23 -8.66
CA GLU A 84 10.72 -10.29 -9.78
C GLU A 84 9.38 -9.56 -9.89
N VAL A 85 9.38 -8.26 -9.56
CA VAL A 85 8.16 -7.45 -9.53
C VAL A 85 8.21 -6.39 -10.62
N GLU A 86 7.27 -6.46 -11.55
CA GLU A 86 7.14 -5.45 -12.61
C GLU A 86 6.68 -4.10 -12.03
N LEU A 87 7.34 -3.01 -12.43
CA LEU A 87 6.83 -1.67 -12.13
C LEU A 87 5.86 -1.21 -13.22
N TRP A 88 4.66 -0.81 -12.80
CA TRP A 88 3.57 -0.45 -13.70
C TRP A 88 3.53 1.03 -14.06
N PHE A 89 4.19 1.89 -13.29
CA PHE A 89 4.25 3.33 -13.53
C PHE A 89 5.70 3.80 -13.51
N GLU A 90 5.93 5.03 -13.97
CA GLU A 90 7.26 5.63 -13.93
C GLU A 90 7.67 6.02 -12.51
N ASN A 91 6.69 6.40 -11.69
CA ASN A 91 6.89 6.93 -10.34
C ASN A 91 6.48 5.87 -9.31
N HIS A 92 7.45 5.08 -8.84
CA HIS A 92 7.27 4.17 -7.71
C HIS A 92 8.13 4.57 -6.52
N MET A 93 7.66 4.21 -5.33
CA MET A 93 8.45 4.13 -4.12
C MET A 93 8.58 2.67 -3.68
N ALA A 94 9.47 2.39 -2.74
CA ALA A 94 9.53 1.15 -1.99
C ALA A 94 9.36 1.43 -0.49
N GLU A 95 8.48 0.67 0.13
CA GLU A 95 8.09 0.78 1.53
C GLU A 95 8.11 -0.62 2.16
N VAL A 96 8.88 -0.81 3.23
CA VAL A 96 8.87 -2.08 3.98
C VAL A 96 7.73 -2.07 4.98
N GLU A 97 6.91 -3.12 4.94
CA GLU A 97 5.68 -3.24 5.73
C GLU A 97 5.50 -4.64 6.33
N ILE A 98 4.58 -4.75 7.30
CA ILE A 98 4.07 -6.05 7.74
C ILE A 98 2.83 -6.36 6.89
N VAL A 99 2.80 -7.54 6.29
CA VAL A 99 1.70 -8.01 5.45
C VAL A 99 0.98 -9.15 6.15
N PHE A 100 -0.35 -9.08 6.20
CA PHE A 100 -1.21 -10.11 6.75
C PHE A 100 -1.96 -10.81 5.63
N GLU A 101 -2.00 -12.15 5.66
CA GLU A 101 -2.94 -12.93 4.86
C GLU A 101 -4.16 -13.27 5.73
N MET A 102 -5.34 -12.84 5.29
CA MET A 102 -6.59 -12.95 6.04
C MET A 102 -7.60 -13.83 5.31
N ASP A 103 -8.25 -14.71 6.05
CA ASP A 103 -9.32 -15.58 5.56
C ASP A 103 -10.62 -15.25 6.27
N HIS A 104 -11.51 -14.54 5.58
CA HIS A 104 -12.83 -14.15 6.08
C HIS A 104 -12.79 -13.44 7.45
N CYS A 105 -11.83 -12.53 7.65
CA CYS A 105 -11.61 -11.81 8.90
C CYS A 105 -12.64 -10.71 9.16
N THR A 106 -13.18 -10.67 10.38
CA THR A 106 -13.81 -9.50 11.01
C THR A 106 -13.00 -9.05 12.24
N VAL A 107 -13.40 -7.97 12.90
CA VAL A 107 -12.73 -7.53 14.13
C VAL A 107 -12.89 -8.54 15.27
N GLU A 108 -13.98 -9.31 15.30
CA GLU A 108 -14.27 -10.34 16.29
C GLU A 108 -13.48 -11.63 16.06
N SER A 109 -13.25 -12.02 14.80
CA SER A 109 -12.45 -13.20 14.46
C SER A 109 -10.94 -12.92 14.44
N TYR A 110 -10.51 -11.68 14.63
CA TYR A 110 -9.10 -11.33 14.69
C TYR A 110 -8.52 -11.68 16.08
N PRO A 111 -7.34 -12.33 16.19
CA PRO A 111 -6.41 -12.69 15.11
C PRO A 111 -6.57 -14.13 14.58
N THR A 112 -7.57 -14.90 15.01
CA THR A 112 -7.68 -16.34 14.67
C THR A 112 -7.92 -16.62 13.18
N CYS A 113 -8.47 -15.65 12.46
CA CYS A 113 -8.68 -15.70 11.01
C CYS A 113 -7.42 -15.40 10.16
N VAL A 114 -6.31 -14.97 10.77
CA VAL A 114 -5.04 -14.68 10.08
C VAL A 114 -4.34 -15.98 9.73
N LYS A 115 -3.98 -16.16 8.45
CA LYS A 115 -3.31 -17.37 7.94
C LYS A 115 -1.80 -17.23 7.83
N GLY A 116 -1.32 -16.01 7.63
CA GLY A 116 0.09 -15.72 7.49
C GLY A 116 0.40 -14.27 7.86
N VAL A 117 1.63 -14.06 8.33
CA VAL A 117 2.21 -12.73 8.55
C VAL A 117 3.58 -12.73 7.92
N TYR A 118 3.88 -11.67 7.16
CA TYR A 118 5.06 -11.57 6.32
C TYR A 118 5.71 -10.20 6.48
N LEU A 119 7.03 -10.16 6.30
CA LEU A 119 7.78 -8.93 6.10
C LEU A 119 7.82 -8.67 4.60
N GLY A 120 6.99 -7.75 4.10
CA GLY A 120 6.82 -7.48 2.68
C GLY A 120 7.34 -6.12 2.25
N VAL A 121 7.24 -5.86 0.95
CA VAL A 121 7.55 -4.55 0.35
C VAL A 121 6.34 -4.08 -0.44
N GLU A 122 5.72 -2.98 -0.02
CA GLU A 122 4.81 -2.26 -0.89
C GLU A 122 5.63 -1.42 -1.87
N LEU A 123 5.17 -1.37 -3.12
CA LEU A 123 5.70 -0.48 -4.16
C LEU A 123 4.61 0.52 -4.57
N PRO A 124 4.31 1.54 -3.74
CA PRO A 124 3.30 2.54 -4.05
C PRO A 124 3.55 3.19 -5.41
N ALA A 125 2.48 3.44 -6.14
CA ALA A 125 2.53 4.05 -7.46
C ALA A 125 1.33 4.96 -7.63
N THR A 126 1.58 6.21 -8.02
CA THR A 126 0.50 7.13 -8.35
C THR A 126 0.17 7.07 -9.84
N ARG A 127 -1.12 7.19 -10.18
CA ARG A 127 -1.56 7.45 -11.56
C ARG A 127 -1.29 8.89 -11.97
N PHE A 128 -0.84 9.74 -11.06
CA PHE A 128 -0.42 11.09 -11.39
C PHE A 128 1.03 11.17 -11.85
N ASP A 129 1.37 12.19 -12.62
CA ASP A 129 2.73 12.45 -13.13
C ASP A 129 3.67 13.06 -12.07
N THR A 130 3.20 13.19 -10.82
CA THR A 130 3.96 13.78 -9.71
C THR A 130 3.51 13.22 -8.36
N TRP A 131 4.45 13.16 -7.41
CA TRP A 131 4.19 12.90 -5.99
C TRP A 131 3.83 14.16 -5.19
N ASN A 132 3.87 15.34 -5.82
CA ASN A 132 3.40 16.58 -5.19
C ASN A 132 1.87 16.62 -5.15
N LEU A 133 1.29 15.81 -4.28
CA LEU A 133 -0.14 15.55 -4.17
C LEU A 133 -0.65 15.97 -2.80
N LYS A 134 -1.89 16.45 -2.76
CA LYS A 134 -2.62 16.70 -1.52
C LYS A 134 -3.32 15.41 -1.07
N ALA A 135 -3.70 15.34 0.21
CA ALA A 135 -4.35 14.14 0.77
C ALA A 135 -5.59 13.69 -0.03
N TYR A 136 -6.40 14.63 -0.53
CA TYR A 136 -7.57 14.30 -1.33
C TYR A 136 -7.22 13.69 -2.70
N GLN A 137 -6.07 14.03 -3.30
CA GLN A 137 -5.61 13.40 -4.54
C GLN A 137 -5.12 11.99 -4.26
N ILE A 138 -4.41 11.78 -3.14
CA ILE A 138 -4.02 10.45 -2.67
C ILE A 138 -5.26 9.58 -2.42
N VAL A 139 -6.28 10.09 -1.73
CA VAL A 139 -7.55 9.37 -1.53
C VAL A 139 -8.20 9.01 -2.86
N ALA A 140 -8.35 9.99 -3.77
CA ALA A 140 -8.97 9.74 -5.07
C ALA A 140 -8.23 8.67 -5.87
N ASP A 141 -6.90 8.66 -5.78
CA ASP A 141 -5.99 7.74 -6.44
C ASP A 141 -5.75 6.44 -5.65
N ASP A 142 -6.77 5.92 -4.97
CA ASP A 142 -6.72 4.63 -4.26
C ASP A 142 -5.53 4.53 -3.30
N SER A 143 -5.24 5.62 -2.58
CA SER A 143 -4.10 5.77 -1.68
C SER A 143 -2.74 5.42 -2.34
N ALA A 144 -2.60 5.65 -3.65
CA ALA A 144 -1.44 5.26 -4.45
C ALA A 144 -1.09 3.76 -4.37
N ALA A 145 -2.10 2.89 -4.21
CA ALA A 145 -1.92 1.43 -4.28
C ALA A 145 -1.24 1.03 -5.60
N GLY A 146 -0.08 0.40 -5.50
CA GLY A 146 0.76 0.01 -6.63
C GLY A 146 0.92 -1.51 -6.68
N ARG A 147 2.10 -2.00 -6.32
CA ARG A 147 2.36 -3.45 -6.17
C ARG A 147 2.63 -3.79 -4.71
N LEU A 148 2.43 -5.04 -4.34
CA LEU A 148 2.78 -5.56 -3.02
C LEU A 148 3.54 -6.88 -3.20
N PHE A 149 4.80 -6.91 -2.80
CA PHE A 149 5.55 -8.15 -2.68
C PHE A 149 5.35 -8.76 -1.29
N VAL A 150 4.76 -9.96 -1.25
CA VAL A 150 4.62 -10.78 -0.06
C VAL A 150 5.96 -11.48 0.17
N GLY A 151 6.75 -10.93 1.09
CA GLY A 151 8.08 -11.45 1.40
C GLY A 151 8.05 -12.61 2.40
N GLU A 152 9.10 -12.69 3.21
CA GLU A 152 9.33 -13.82 4.12
C GLU A 152 8.38 -13.82 5.32
N SER A 153 8.00 -15.02 5.77
CA SER A 153 7.11 -15.18 6.92
C SER A 153 7.79 -14.75 8.22
N ILE A 154 7.05 -14.07 9.08
CA ILE A 154 7.48 -13.60 10.40
C ILE A 154 6.46 -13.98 11.47
N LYS A 155 6.87 -13.89 12.75
CA LYS A 155 5.98 -14.08 13.90
C LYS A 155 5.72 -12.76 14.60
N LEU A 156 4.50 -12.58 15.08
CA LEU A 156 4.15 -11.47 15.97
C LEU A 156 4.36 -11.85 17.45
N PRO A 157 4.72 -10.88 18.32
CA PRO A 157 5.04 -9.49 17.98
C PRO A 157 6.38 -9.38 17.25
N PHE A 158 6.43 -8.58 16.18
CA PHE A 158 7.65 -8.32 15.42
C PHE A 158 8.18 -6.91 15.76
N ASN A 159 9.35 -6.84 16.38
CA ASN A 159 9.98 -5.58 16.81
C ASN A 159 11.50 -5.54 16.48
N GLU A 160 11.91 -6.33 15.49
CA GLU A 160 13.29 -6.36 15.03
C GLU A 160 13.60 -5.11 14.19
N GLU A 161 14.88 -4.70 14.18
CA GLU A 161 15.33 -3.63 13.28
C GLU A 161 15.49 -4.21 11.88
N VAL A 162 14.79 -3.61 10.93
CA VAL A 162 14.81 -3.96 9.52
C VAL A 162 15.63 -2.93 8.76
N GLU A 163 16.45 -3.38 7.83
CA GLU A 163 17.25 -2.56 6.95
C GLU A 163 16.78 -2.74 5.51
N LEU A 164 16.61 -1.64 4.79
CA LEU A 164 16.31 -1.61 3.36
C LEU A 164 17.57 -1.17 2.60
N TYR A 165 17.93 -1.95 1.59
CA TYR A 165 19.01 -1.64 0.67
C TYR A 165 18.47 -1.51 -0.75
N LEU A 166 18.99 -0.53 -1.48
CA LEU A 166 18.75 -0.30 -2.90
C LEU A 166 20.09 -0.45 -3.64
N ASN A 167 20.16 -1.39 -4.58
CA ASN A 167 21.35 -1.65 -5.39
C ASN A 167 22.63 -1.86 -4.55
N GLY A 168 22.49 -2.53 -3.40
CA GLY A 168 23.59 -2.80 -2.47
C GLY A 168 23.88 -1.68 -1.44
N HIS A 169 23.27 -0.50 -1.57
CA HIS A 169 23.43 0.61 -0.63
C HIS A 169 22.29 0.66 0.38
N LYS A 170 22.60 0.82 1.67
CA LYS A 170 21.57 0.99 2.71
C LYS A 170 20.88 2.32 2.53
N VAL A 171 19.57 2.30 2.28
CA VAL A 171 18.74 3.51 2.06
C VAL A 171 17.85 3.82 3.27
N GLY A 172 17.58 2.83 4.12
CA GLY A 172 16.77 3.04 5.31
C GLY A 172 16.95 1.92 6.32
N LYS A 173 16.54 2.22 7.56
CA LYS A 173 16.33 1.21 8.59
C LYS A 173 15.28 1.67 9.59
N GLY A 174 14.61 0.73 10.25
CA GLY A 174 13.54 1.06 11.18
C GLY A 174 12.97 -0.14 11.90
N ARG A 175 11.98 0.12 12.74
CA ARG A 175 11.15 -0.90 13.41
C ARG A 175 9.69 -0.54 13.22
N PRO A 176 8.77 -1.51 13.20
CA PRO A 176 7.33 -1.22 13.15
C PRO A 176 6.92 -0.21 14.22
N ARG A 177 6.34 0.91 13.80
CA ARG A 177 5.84 1.97 14.68
C ARG A 177 4.67 2.66 14.02
N TYR A 178 3.54 2.70 14.71
CA TYR A 178 2.29 3.17 14.13
C TYR A 178 1.58 4.16 15.05
N VAL A 179 0.74 5.02 14.48
CA VAL A 179 0.00 6.08 15.19
C VAL A 179 -0.95 5.53 16.26
N TYR A 180 -1.48 4.33 16.06
CA TYR A 180 -2.38 3.69 17.02
C TYR A 180 -1.68 2.69 17.96
N GLY A 181 -0.34 2.69 17.99
CA GLY A 181 0.45 1.82 18.86
C GLY A 181 1.03 0.64 18.10
N THR A 182 0.33 -0.49 18.09
CA THR A 182 0.84 -1.74 17.49
C THR A 182 0.33 -1.96 16.06
N VAL A 183 0.95 -2.91 15.35
CA VAL A 183 0.45 -3.34 14.03
C VAL A 183 -0.96 -3.96 14.14
N ASP A 184 -1.26 -4.65 15.24
CA ASP A 184 -2.60 -5.20 15.51
C ASP A 184 -3.65 -4.09 15.63
N ASP A 185 -3.29 -2.94 16.21
CA ASP A 185 -4.19 -1.80 16.35
C ASP A 185 -4.50 -1.15 14.99
N MET A 186 -3.52 -1.09 14.10
CA MET A 186 -3.71 -0.63 12.71
C MET A 186 -4.64 -1.57 11.93
N VAL A 187 -4.43 -2.88 12.03
CA VAL A 187 -5.29 -3.88 11.39
C VAL A 187 -6.71 -3.84 11.93
N LYS A 188 -6.88 -3.74 13.26
CA LYS A 188 -8.21 -3.60 13.89
C LYS A 188 -8.89 -2.29 13.49
N TRP A 189 -8.14 -1.19 13.33
CA TRP A 189 -8.70 0.04 12.77
C TRP A 189 -9.28 -0.20 11.38
N LEU A 190 -8.53 -0.87 10.49
CA LEU A 190 -9.01 -1.17 9.15
C LEU A 190 -10.25 -2.08 9.18
N LEU A 191 -10.22 -3.17 9.95
CA LEU A 191 -11.35 -4.10 10.11
C LEU A 191 -12.62 -3.38 10.59
N ARG A 192 -12.50 -2.41 11.51
CA ARG A 192 -13.66 -1.60 11.95
C ARG A 192 -14.17 -0.66 10.86
N ARG A 193 -13.33 -0.27 9.89
CA ARG A 193 -13.72 0.60 8.77
C ARG A 193 -14.38 -0.17 7.63
N VAL A 194 -13.86 -1.34 7.29
CA VAL A 194 -14.32 -2.13 6.13
C VAL A 194 -15.23 -3.30 6.51
N GLY A 195 -15.29 -3.66 7.80
CA GLY A 195 -16.15 -4.69 8.38
C GLY A 195 -15.66 -6.13 8.15
N TYR A 196 -15.09 -6.40 6.98
CA TYR A 196 -14.70 -7.74 6.55
C TYR A 196 -13.50 -7.71 5.59
N ILE A 197 -12.58 -8.66 5.72
CA ILE A 197 -11.40 -8.79 4.85
C ILE A 197 -11.16 -10.27 4.49
N ASN A 198 -10.98 -10.56 3.21
CA ASN A 198 -10.51 -11.86 2.70
C ASN A 198 -9.48 -11.62 1.59
N GLY A 199 -8.19 -11.73 1.92
CA GLY A 199 -7.07 -11.29 1.10
C GLY A 199 -5.93 -10.75 1.95
N TYR A 200 -5.04 -9.97 1.33
CA TYR A 200 -3.86 -9.41 2.00
C TYR A 200 -4.14 -8.04 2.66
N VAL A 201 -3.41 -7.71 3.71
CA VAL A 201 -3.38 -6.36 4.30
C VAL A 201 -1.95 -5.91 4.48
N SER A 202 -1.56 -4.85 3.77
CA SER A 202 -0.30 -4.14 4.00
C SER A 202 -0.49 -3.10 5.10
N SER A 203 0.23 -3.22 6.22
CA SER A 203 -0.06 -2.50 7.47
C SER A 203 0.41 -1.06 7.53
N GLY A 204 1.12 -0.60 6.51
CA GLY A 204 1.76 0.71 6.43
C GLY A 204 3.26 0.67 6.70
N VAL A 205 3.95 1.61 6.07
CA VAL A 205 5.40 1.75 6.05
C VAL A 205 6.02 1.97 7.42
N PHE A 206 7.16 1.30 7.65
CA PHE A 206 8.07 1.63 8.76
C PHE A 206 9.55 1.69 8.36
N VAL A 207 9.90 1.33 7.11
CA VAL A 207 11.19 1.68 6.49
C VAL A 207 10.93 2.19 5.07
N GLY A 208 11.49 3.35 4.73
CA GLY A 208 11.18 4.09 3.51
C GLY A 208 10.29 5.31 3.81
N PRO A 209 9.62 5.88 2.80
CA PRO A 209 9.70 5.50 1.39
C PRO A 209 11.08 5.73 0.76
N THR A 210 11.39 5.01 -0.31
CA THR A 210 12.58 5.23 -1.16
C THR A 210 12.18 5.22 -2.62
N ASP A 211 12.61 6.20 -3.42
CA ASP A 211 12.35 6.22 -4.86
C ASP A 211 13.02 5.03 -5.54
N VAL A 212 12.28 4.35 -6.43
CA VAL A 212 12.77 3.17 -7.16
C VAL A 212 12.35 3.20 -8.63
N LYS A 213 13.10 2.49 -9.46
CA LYS A 213 12.84 2.36 -10.89
C LYS A 213 13.11 0.95 -11.39
N LYS A 214 12.63 0.67 -12.61
CA LYS A 214 12.91 -0.56 -13.33
C LYS A 214 14.42 -0.79 -13.44
N GLY A 215 14.84 -2.02 -13.13
CA GLY A 215 16.24 -2.46 -13.07
C GLY A 215 16.86 -2.38 -11.69
N ASP A 216 16.22 -1.73 -10.71
CA ASP A 216 16.71 -1.69 -9.35
C ASP A 216 16.55 -3.05 -8.64
N ARG A 217 17.42 -3.28 -7.65
CA ARG A 217 17.35 -4.42 -6.74
C ARG A 217 17.16 -3.93 -5.30
N LEU A 218 16.09 -4.39 -4.68
CA LEU A 218 15.84 -4.21 -3.26
C LEU A 218 16.39 -5.40 -2.49
N ARG A 219 16.93 -5.14 -1.30
CA ARG A 219 17.29 -6.18 -0.34
C ARG A 219 16.80 -5.76 1.04
N VAL A 220 16.00 -6.62 1.65
CA VAL A 220 15.45 -6.42 3.00
C VAL A 220 16.17 -7.36 3.95
N LYS A 221 16.60 -6.85 5.10
CA LYS A 221 17.32 -7.63 6.10
C LYS A 221 16.83 -7.35 7.52
N SER A 222 16.57 -8.40 8.29
CA SER A 222 16.26 -8.35 9.73
C SER A 222 16.88 -9.55 10.43
N GLY A 223 17.92 -9.35 11.24
CA GLY A 223 18.63 -10.46 11.88
C GLY A 223 19.18 -11.46 10.85
N SER A 224 18.68 -12.70 10.89
CA SER A 224 18.99 -13.76 9.91
C SER A 224 18.05 -13.83 8.72
N LEU A 225 16.91 -13.11 8.76
CA LEU A 225 15.98 -13.02 7.65
C LEU A 225 16.54 -12.04 6.62
N GLU A 226 16.67 -12.50 5.38
CA GLU A 226 17.19 -11.70 4.28
C GLU A 226 16.60 -12.20 2.95
N TYR A 227 16.09 -11.28 2.14
CA TYR A 227 15.60 -11.57 0.79
C TYR A 227 15.88 -10.40 -0.16
N GLU A 228 15.91 -10.69 -1.45
CA GLU A 228 16.05 -9.70 -2.52
C GLU A 228 14.82 -9.68 -3.43
N VAL A 229 14.49 -8.50 -3.95
CA VAL A 229 13.43 -8.28 -4.94
C VAL A 229 14.04 -7.50 -6.10
N ARG A 230 13.90 -8.01 -7.33
CA ARG A 230 14.28 -7.31 -8.55
C ARG A 230 13.06 -6.60 -9.12
N LEU A 231 13.23 -5.32 -9.45
CA LEU A 231 12.19 -4.52 -10.09
C LEU A 231 12.36 -4.58 -11.61
N VAL A 232 11.38 -5.14 -12.32
CA VAL A 232 11.44 -5.41 -13.77
C VAL A 232 10.48 -4.56 -14.60
#